data_AF-A0A5K1K488-F1
#
_entry.id   AF-A0A5K1K488-F1
#
_cell.length_a   1.000
_cell.length_b   1.000
_cell.length_c   1.000
_cell.angle_alpha   90.00
_cell.angle_beta   90.00
_cell.angle_gamma   90.00
#
_symmetry.space_group_name_H-M   'P 1'
#
loop_
_entity.id
_entity.type
_entity.pdbx_description
1 polymer ?
#
loop_
_entity_poly.entity_id
_entity_poly.type
_entity_poly.pdbx_seq_one_letter_code
_entity_poly.pdbx_strand_id
1 'polypeptide(L)'
;SQSGISWQIDLDSTTRNAFQSNGVLGNTQSTAFASISPVFSVFALAVNLGTIQSTSSPVTWSIGYVRDPSISYTTPSGAIQQRRPYYATQYSTISSVIDAFTTDYSGALSRAVALDQKITSDAAKISSQYSDVVSLATRQAMSALDFTVGTDSNNQVVSGDVKIFMKNLGTDQRANPVEHLYSAFPMLLYLNASICGPLLEPLLESQASLTGQAFAAQDLGTAYPTVTGSHAVSSQGVEQTGNMLVMELAHARISGNGALLSQYYNTTKRWADYLVNTALNSTNQCVPPWAEMYSVAVLT
;
A
#
# COMPACT_ATOMS: atom_id res chain seq x y z
N SER A 1 -1.24 -30.95 7.37
CA SER A 1 -0.03 -31.08 6.55
C SER A 1 -0.42 -31.65 5.19
N GLN A 2 0.15 -31.13 4.10
CA GLN A 2 -0.08 -31.63 2.74
C GLN A 2 0.59 -32.99 2.56
N SER A 3 -0.13 -34.00 2.05
CA SER A 3 0.46 -35.31 1.76
C SER A 3 1.49 -35.20 0.63
N GLY A 4 2.57 -35.98 0.71
CA GLY A 4 3.64 -35.99 -0.28
C GLY A 4 4.54 -34.75 -0.27
N ILE A 5 4.41 -33.86 0.72
CA ILE A 5 5.31 -32.72 0.86
C ILE A 5 6.70 -33.16 1.32
N SER A 6 7.71 -32.60 0.69
CA SER A 6 9.10 -32.62 1.12
C SER A 6 9.65 -31.20 1.08
N TRP A 7 10.62 -30.91 1.94
CA TRP A 7 11.21 -29.57 2.04
C TRP A 7 12.71 -29.66 2.27
N GLN A 8 13.45 -28.59 1.98
CA GLN A 8 14.87 -28.51 2.29
C GLN A 8 15.33 -27.06 2.38
N ILE A 9 16.11 -26.74 3.42
CA ILE A 9 16.83 -25.45 3.54
C ILE A 9 18.29 -25.72 3.22
N ASP A 10 18.76 -25.30 2.05
CA ASP A 10 20.12 -25.58 1.57
C ASP A 10 20.45 -24.66 0.38
N LEU A 11 21.56 -24.93 -0.31
CA LEU A 11 21.91 -24.29 -1.57
C LEU A 11 20.91 -24.66 -2.66
N ASP A 12 20.65 -23.71 -3.57
CA ASP A 12 19.80 -23.91 -4.73
C ASP A 12 20.26 -25.10 -5.58
N SER A 13 21.58 -25.27 -5.78
CA SER A 13 22.15 -26.41 -6.50
C SER A 13 21.88 -27.74 -5.79
N THR A 14 22.04 -27.81 -4.46
CA THR A 14 21.74 -29.01 -3.67
C THR A 14 20.27 -29.39 -3.80
N THR A 15 19.36 -28.44 -3.56
CA THR A 15 17.91 -28.70 -3.58
C THR A 15 17.40 -29.07 -4.98
N ARG A 16 17.87 -28.38 -6.03
CA ARG A 16 17.54 -28.71 -7.42
C ARG A 16 18.06 -30.09 -7.81
N ASN A 17 19.31 -30.41 -7.48
CA ASN A 17 19.90 -31.71 -7.79
C ASN A 17 19.18 -32.85 -7.06
N ALA A 18 18.82 -32.66 -5.79
CA ALA A 18 18.05 -33.62 -5.01
C ALA A 18 16.68 -33.88 -5.66
N PHE A 19 15.95 -32.82 -6.01
CA PHE A 19 14.66 -32.95 -6.66
C PHE A 19 14.76 -33.57 -8.05
N GLN A 20 15.74 -33.17 -8.87
CA GLN A 20 15.96 -33.72 -10.20
C GLN A 20 16.27 -35.23 -10.16
N SER A 21 17.06 -35.66 -9.18
CA SER A 21 17.50 -37.05 -9.08
C SER A 21 16.43 -37.96 -8.48
N ASN A 22 15.67 -37.47 -7.50
CA ASN A 22 14.81 -38.31 -6.65
C ASN A 22 13.31 -37.97 -6.74
N GLY A 23 12.94 -36.84 -7.34
CA GLY A 23 11.57 -36.31 -7.30
C GLY A 23 11.11 -35.84 -5.92
N VAL A 24 12.00 -35.81 -4.93
CA VAL A 24 11.75 -35.41 -3.53
C VAL A 24 12.95 -34.66 -2.97
N LEU A 25 12.70 -33.88 -1.91
CA LEU A 25 13.72 -33.16 -1.15
C LEU A 25 14.14 -33.93 0.12
N GLY A 26 15.27 -33.53 0.71
CA GLY A 26 15.89 -34.25 1.83
C GLY A 26 15.15 -34.19 3.17
N ASN A 27 14.17 -33.30 3.35
CA ASN A 27 13.56 -32.98 4.66
C ASN A 27 14.61 -32.56 5.71
N THR A 28 15.59 -31.79 5.24
CA THR A 28 16.73 -31.33 6.03
C THR A 28 16.80 -29.82 6.07
N GLN A 29 17.35 -29.30 7.17
CA GLN A 29 17.64 -27.89 7.34
C GLN A 29 19.15 -27.70 7.54
N SER A 30 19.76 -26.93 6.65
CA SER A 30 21.05 -26.30 6.92
C SER A 30 20.84 -25.13 7.89
N THR A 31 21.69 -25.05 8.92
CA THR A 31 21.76 -23.92 9.87
C THR A 31 22.97 -23.04 9.61
N ALA A 32 23.69 -23.25 8.50
CA ALA A 32 24.83 -22.44 8.12
C ALA A 32 24.37 -21.08 7.60
N PHE A 33 24.90 -20.01 8.17
CA PHE A 33 24.69 -18.66 7.67
C PHE A 33 25.52 -18.45 6.40
N ALA A 34 24.90 -17.89 5.36
CA ALA A 34 25.56 -17.58 4.10
C ALA A 34 25.07 -16.24 3.54
N SER A 35 25.92 -15.57 2.78
CA SER A 35 25.56 -14.41 1.97
C SER A 35 24.55 -14.82 0.89
N ILE A 36 23.58 -13.96 0.55
CA ILE A 36 22.60 -14.19 -0.54
C ILE A 36 23.25 -14.30 -1.93
N SER A 37 24.51 -13.85 -2.06
CA SER A 37 25.32 -13.92 -3.27
C SER A 37 26.79 -14.11 -2.89
N PRO A 38 27.59 -14.89 -3.65
CA PRO A 38 27.23 -15.61 -4.88
C PRO A 38 26.52 -16.96 -4.64
N VAL A 39 26.32 -17.35 -3.38
CA VAL A 39 25.73 -18.63 -3.00
C VAL A 39 24.27 -18.44 -2.66
N PHE A 40 23.36 -19.05 -3.43
CA PHE A 40 21.92 -18.89 -3.20
C PHE A 40 21.41 -19.91 -2.19
N SER A 41 21.21 -19.47 -0.95
CA SER A 41 20.47 -20.25 0.06
C SER A 41 18.98 -20.14 -0.23
N VAL A 42 18.28 -21.28 -0.29
CA VAL A 42 16.85 -21.35 -0.64
C VAL A 42 16.05 -22.11 0.42
N PHE A 43 14.77 -21.75 0.52
CA PHE A 43 13.75 -22.55 1.19
C PHE A 43 12.95 -23.31 0.13
N ALA A 44 13.34 -24.55 -0.14
CA ALA A 44 12.72 -25.36 -1.18
C ALA A 44 11.56 -26.19 -0.61
N LEU A 45 10.46 -26.23 -1.35
CA LEU A 45 9.29 -27.04 -1.06
C LEU A 45 8.93 -27.82 -2.33
N ALA A 46 8.59 -29.10 -2.17
CA ALA A 46 8.16 -29.97 -3.27
C ALA A 46 6.99 -30.84 -2.80
N VAL A 47 5.99 -31.03 -3.66
CA VAL A 47 4.87 -31.94 -3.39
C VAL A 47 4.85 -33.01 -4.46
N ASN A 48 5.03 -34.26 -4.05
CA ASN A 48 4.88 -35.41 -4.93
C ASN A 48 3.38 -35.70 -5.12
N LEU A 49 2.89 -35.51 -6.35
CA LEU A 49 1.50 -35.74 -6.73
C LEU A 49 1.21 -37.20 -7.13
N GLY A 50 2.24 -38.05 -7.17
CA GLY A 50 2.15 -39.43 -7.67
C GLY A 50 1.86 -39.49 -9.18
N THR A 51 1.31 -40.62 -9.62
CA THR A 51 0.86 -40.80 -11.00
C THR A 51 -0.53 -40.18 -11.18
N ILE A 52 -0.63 -39.13 -11.99
CA ILE A 52 -1.90 -38.48 -12.30
C ILE A 52 -2.68 -39.30 -13.33
N GLN A 53 -3.82 -39.86 -12.92
CA GLN A 53 -4.75 -40.60 -13.79
C GLN A 53 -6.02 -39.80 -14.11
N SER A 54 -6.34 -38.81 -13.28
CA SER A 54 -7.46 -37.87 -13.41
C SER A 54 -7.11 -36.57 -12.69
N THR A 55 -7.92 -35.52 -12.86
CA THR A 55 -7.71 -34.23 -12.16
C THR A 55 -7.66 -34.44 -10.65
N SER A 56 -6.53 -34.11 -10.01
CA SER A 56 -6.37 -34.20 -8.56
C SER A 56 -6.94 -32.98 -7.85
N SER A 57 -7.17 -33.09 -6.53
CA SER A 57 -7.39 -31.90 -5.70
C SER A 57 -6.22 -30.93 -5.82
N PRO A 58 -6.46 -29.61 -5.82
CA PRO A 58 -5.39 -28.62 -5.96
C PRO A 58 -4.48 -28.62 -4.73
N VAL A 59 -3.20 -28.33 -4.96
CA VAL A 59 -2.24 -28.01 -3.89
C VAL A 59 -2.20 -26.50 -3.72
N THR A 60 -2.46 -26.04 -2.49
CA THR A 60 -2.44 -24.61 -2.16
C THR A 60 -1.08 -24.23 -1.58
N TRP A 61 -0.45 -23.21 -2.16
CA TRP A 61 0.75 -22.58 -1.63
C TRP A 61 0.41 -21.23 -1.03
N SER A 62 1.03 -20.90 0.10
CA SER A 62 0.93 -19.59 0.74
C SER A 62 2.29 -18.92 0.75
N ILE A 63 2.33 -17.68 0.29
CA ILE A 63 3.54 -16.85 0.28
C ILE A 63 3.19 -15.60 1.06
N GLY A 64 4.00 -15.30 2.08
CA GLY A 64 3.83 -14.13 2.93
C GLY A 64 5.14 -13.37 3.05
N TYR A 65 5.02 -12.05 3.15
CA TYR A 65 6.12 -11.16 3.49
C TYR A 65 5.71 -10.36 4.73
N VAL A 66 6.57 -10.35 5.74
CA VAL A 66 6.30 -9.73 7.04
C VAL A 66 7.34 -8.64 7.27
N ARG A 67 6.86 -7.45 7.64
CA ARG A 67 7.69 -6.31 8.03
C ARG A 67 7.05 -5.61 9.22
N ASP A 68 7.69 -5.74 10.38
CA ASP A 68 7.24 -5.13 11.64
C ASP A 68 8.48 -4.57 12.38
N PRO A 69 8.61 -3.25 12.56
CA PRO A 69 7.68 -2.20 12.12
C PRO A 69 7.62 -2.06 10.60
N SER A 70 6.46 -1.66 10.06
CA SER A 70 6.27 -1.43 8.63
C SER A 70 6.79 -0.06 8.19
N ILE A 71 6.54 0.99 8.97
CA ILE A 71 6.88 2.37 8.62
C ILE A 71 7.55 3.06 9.80
N SER A 72 8.63 3.80 9.54
CA SER A 72 9.22 4.73 10.52
C SER A 72 8.71 6.13 10.22
N TYR A 73 7.78 6.64 11.02
CA TYR A 73 7.09 7.90 10.79
C TYR A 73 7.53 9.00 11.75
N THR A 74 7.98 10.14 11.22
CA THR A 74 8.29 11.33 12.01
C THR A 74 7.05 12.18 12.16
N THR A 75 6.54 12.28 13.39
CA THR A 75 5.34 13.06 13.73
C THR A 75 5.62 14.57 13.66
N PRO A 76 4.57 15.43 13.67
CA PRO A 76 4.76 16.89 13.67
C PRO A 76 5.58 17.44 14.85
N SER A 77 5.67 16.72 15.96
CA SER A 77 6.50 17.09 17.11
C SER A 77 7.99 16.74 16.94
N GLY A 78 8.36 16.05 15.85
CA GLY A 78 9.70 15.52 15.61
C GLY A 78 9.94 14.14 16.22
N ALA A 79 8.98 13.57 16.96
CA ALA A 79 9.10 12.23 17.50
C ALA A 79 8.97 11.16 16.40
N ILE A 80 9.83 10.14 16.44
CA ILE A 80 9.78 9.00 15.52
C ILE A 80 8.89 7.91 16.11
N GLN A 81 7.86 7.52 15.35
CA GLN A 81 6.98 6.39 15.64
C GLN A 81 7.32 5.21 14.74
N GLN A 82 7.58 4.05 15.35
CA GLN A 82 7.69 2.78 14.65
C GLN A 82 6.30 2.18 14.48
N ARG A 83 5.70 2.38 13.31
CA ARG A 83 4.31 1.98 13.04
C ARG A 83 4.26 0.52 12.62
N ARG A 84 3.40 -0.24 13.30
CA ARG A 84 3.21 -1.68 13.08
C ARG A 84 2.20 -1.92 11.96
N PRO A 85 2.25 -3.07 11.26
CA PRO A 85 1.23 -3.40 10.27
C PRO A 85 -0.15 -3.49 10.93
N TYR A 86 -1.20 -3.05 10.25
CA TYR A 86 -2.56 -2.94 10.83
C TYR A 86 -3.12 -4.26 11.36
N TYR A 87 -2.71 -5.41 10.79
CA TYR A 87 -3.13 -6.73 11.29
C TYR A 87 -2.68 -6.99 12.73
N ALA A 88 -1.69 -6.26 13.26
CA ALA A 88 -1.25 -6.36 14.65
C ALA A 88 -2.35 -5.93 15.66
N THR A 89 -3.41 -5.25 15.19
CA THR A 89 -4.62 -4.99 15.99
C THR A 89 -5.41 -6.25 16.33
N GLN A 90 -5.26 -7.32 15.53
CA GLN A 90 -6.02 -8.57 15.67
C GLN A 90 -5.11 -9.74 16.09
N TYR A 91 -3.85 -9.73 15.67
CA TYR A 91 -2.93 -10.86 15.83
C TYR A 91 -1.66 -10.43 16.57
N SER A 92 -1.35 -11.12 17.68
CA SER A 92 -0.17 -10.84 18.50
C SER A 92 1.09 -11.55 18.04
N THR A 93 0.97 -12.60 17.21
CA THR A 93 2.10 -13.40 16.72
C THR A 93 1.98 -13.69 15.22
N ILE A 94 3.12 -13.84 14.54
CA ILE A 94 3.13 -14.19 13.11
C ILE A 94 2.52 -15.57 12.86
N SER A 95 2.69 -16.53 13.78
CA SER A 95 2.02 -17.82 13.69
C SER A 95 0.49 -17.67 13.61
N SER A 96 -0.11 -16.84 14.47
CA SER A 96 -1.56 -16.57 14.41
C SER A 96 -2.01 -15.88 13.12
N VAL A 97 -1.15 -15.04 12.51
CA VAL A 97 -1.42 -14.44 11.20
C VAL A 97 -1.41 -15.50 10.10
N ILE A 98 -0.42 -16.41 10.12
CA ILE A 98 -0.31 -17.52 9.16
C ILE A 98 -1.52 -18.45 9.29
N ASP A 99 -1.91 -18.81 10.51
CA ASP A 99 -3.06 -19.67 10.77
C ASP A 99 -4.35 -19.03 10.25
N ALA A 100 -4.58 -17.74 10.53
CA ALA A 100 -5.74 -17.01 10.04
C ALA A 100 -5.75 -16.90 8.50
N PHE A 101 -4.63 -16.56 7.89
CA PHE A 101 -4.50 -16.43 6.43
C PHE A 101 -4.76 -17.76 5.71
N THR A 102 -4.15 -18.84 6.20
CA THR A 102 -4.25 -20.16 5.57
C THR A 102 -5.61 -20.82 5.79
N THR A 103 -6.21 -20.64 6.97
CA THR A 103 -7.52 -21.21 7.29
C THR A 103 -8.66 -20.50 6.57
N ASP A 104 -8.55 -19.20 6.30
CA ASP A 104 -9.57 -18.43 5.56
C ASP A 104 -9.39 -18.48 4.04
N TYR A 105 -8.56 -19.38 3.49
CA TYR A 105 -8.29 -19.42 2.04
C TYR A 105 -9.55 -19.43 1.18
N SER A 106 -10.54 -20.27 1.50
CA SER A 106 -11.79 -20.34 0.73
C SER A 106 -12.61 -19.06 0.81
N GLY A 107 -12.63 -18.42 1.98
CA GLY A 107 -13.32 -17.14 2.20
C GLY A 107 -12.62 -16.00 1.45
N ALA A 108 -11.29 -15.93 1.55
CA ALA A 108 -10.47 -14.97 0.84
C ALA A 108 -10.60 -15.11 -0.69
N LEU A 109 -10.56 -16.33 -1.22
CA LEU A 109 -10.76 -16.60 -2.64
C LEU A 109 -12.15 -16.16 -3.10
N SER A 110 -13.20 -16.46 -2.33
CA SER A 110 -14.57 -16.04 -2.66
C SER A 110 -14.70 -14.52 -2.71
N ARG A 111 -14.13 -13.81 -1.73
CA ARG A 111 -14.12 -12.32 -1.72
C ARG A 111 -13.32 -11.74 -2.87
N ALA A 112 -12.16 -12.34 -3.22
CA ALA A 112 -11.34 -11.91 -4.34
C ALA A 112 -12.07 -12.07 -5.68
N VAL A 113 -12.71 -13.23 -5.92
CA VAL A 113 -13.50 -13.47 -7.13
C VAL A 113 -14.67 -12.50 -7.23
N ALA A 114 -15.40 -12.27 -6.13
CA ALA A 114 -16.51 -11.33 -6.11
C ALA A 114 -16.04 -9.89 -6.40
N LEU A 115 -14.90 -9.48 -5.86
CA LEU A 115 -14.31 -8.17 -6.12
C LEU A 115 -13.88 -8.01 -7.58
N ASP A 116 -13.13 -8.99 -8.13
CA ASP A 116 -12.70 -9.00 -9.53
C ASP A 116 -13.93 -8.94 -10.48
N GLN A 117 -14.97 -9.73 -10.22
CA GLN A 117 -16.21 -9.72 -11.00
C GLN A 117 -16.93 -8.36 -10.95
N LYS A 118 -16.95 -7.72 -9.79
CA LYS A 118 -17.57 -6.41 -9.62
C LYS A 118 -16.83 -5.32 -10.40
N ILE A 119 -15.50 -5.28 -10.28
CA ILE A 119 -14.66 -4.30 -10.99
C ILE A 119 -14.79 -4.51 -12.51
N THR A 120 -14.61 -5.74 -12.98
CA THR A 120 -14.64 -6.06 -14.41
C THR A 120 -16.02 -5.83 -15.02
N SER A 121 -17.11 -6.23 -14.33
CA SER A 121 -18.47 -6.00 -14.84
C SER A 121 -18.83 -4.52 -14.93
N ASP A 122 -18.39 -3.70 -13.97
CA ASP A 122 -18.66 -2.26 -14.01
C ASP A 122 -17.82 -1.57 -15.10
N ALA A 123 -16.54 -1.92 -15.24
CA ALA A 123 -15.68 -1.36 -16.29
C ALA A 123 -16.08 -1.81 -17.70
N ALA A 124 -16.57 -3.05 -17.87
CA ALA A 124 -17.02 -3.59 -19.14
C ALA A 124 -18.25 -2.87 -19.72
N LYS A 125 -19.00 -2.10 -18.90
CA LYS A 125 -20.07 -1.21 -19.39
C LYS A 125 -19.55 -0.10 -20.31
N ILE A 126 -18.25 0.21 -20.23
CA ILE A 126 -17.57 1.15 -21.11
C ILE A 126 -16.94 0.40 -22.29
N SER A 127 -16.01 -0.53 -22.02
CA SER A 127 -15.45 -1.46 -23.01
C SER A 127 -14.70 -2.62 -22.35
N SER A 128 -14.47 -3.71 -23.08
CA SER A 128 -13.67 -4.83 -22.59
C SER A 128 -12.19 -4.46 -22.40
N GLN A 129 -11.62 -3.64 -23.28
CA GLN A 129 -10.23 -3.19 -23.15
C GLN A 129 -10.03 -2.29 -21.92
N TYR A 130 -11.04 -1.48 -21.60
CA TYR A 130 -11.01 -0.65 -20.40
C TYR A 130 -11.04 -1.50 -19.12
N SER A 131 -11.81 -2.60 -19.13
CA SER A 131 -11.84 -3.56 -18.01
C SER A 131 -10.44 -4.12 -17.67
N ASP A 132 -9.64 -4.46 -18.68
CA ASP A 132 -8.28 -4.97 -18.46
C ASP A 132 -7.38 -3.90 -17.79
N VAL A 133 -7.46 -2.66 -18.27
CA VAL A 133 -6.70 -1.53 -17.72
C VAL A 133 -7.10 -1.23 -16.28
N VAL A 134 -8.40 -1.13 -16.00
CA VAL A 134 -8.90 -0.86 -14.64
C VAL A 134 -8.51 -1.98 -13.68
N SER A 135 -8.57 -3.24 -14.11
CA SER A 135 -8.18 -4.38 -13.28
C SER A 135 -6.70 -4.32 -12.90
N LEU A 136 -5.82 -3.98 -13.85
CA LEU A 136 -4.39 -3.84 -13.59
C LEU A 136 -4.09 -2.62 -12.69
N ALA A 137 -4.64 -1.45 -13.03
CA ALA A 137 -4.45 -0.22 -12.27
C ALA A 137 -4.93 -0.38 -10.82
N THR A 138 -6.03 -1.10 -10.61
CA THR A 138 -6.56 -1.36 -9.27
C THR A 138 -5.58 -2.14 -8.41
N ARG A 139 -4.97 -3.18 -8.99
CA ARG A 139 -3.96 -3.99 -8.28
C ARG A 139 -2.73 -3.18 -7.93
N GLN A 140 -2.25 -2.36 -8.86
CA GLN A 140 -1.08 -1.50 -8.64
C GLN A 140 -1.34 -0.48 -7.52
N ALA A 141 -2.45 0.25 -7.59
CA ALA A 141 -2.80 1.27 -6.60
C ALA A 141 -2.99 0.68 -5.19
N MET A 142 -3.69 -0.45 -5.07
CA MET A 142 -3.87 -1.13 -3.77
C MET A 142 -2.55 -1.71 -3.23
N SER A 143 -1.67 -2.21 -4.10
CA SER A 143 -0.37 -2.76 -3.67
C SER A 143 0.62 -1.72 -3.16
N ALA A 144 0.38 -0.44 -3.47
CA ALA A 144 1.21 0.68 -3.03
C ALA A 144 0.93 1.09 -1.57
N LEU A 145 -0.14 0.58 -0.95
CA LEU A 145 -0.61 1.01 0.38
C LEU A 145 -0.07 0.11 1.50
N ASP A 146 0.54 0.73 2.51
CA ASP A 146 0.79 0.10 3.80
C ASP A 146 -0.21 0.63 4.83
N PHE A 147 -1.09 -0.28 5.31
CA PHE A 147 -2.01 -0.01 6.41
C PHE A 147 -1.26 -0.20 7.72
N THR A 148 -1.19 0.86 8.54
CA THR A 148 -0.39 0.84 9.77
C THR A 148 -1.17 1.31 10.98
N VAL A 149 -0.70 0.89 12.15
CA VAL A 149 -1.20 1.31 13.45
C VAL A 149 -0.05 1.80 14.33
N GLY A 150 -0.30 2.83 15.13
CA GLY A 150 0.66 3.33 16.10
C GLY A 150 0.72 2.49 17.36
N THR A 151 1.72 2.79 18.18
CA THR A 151 1.88 2.19 19.51
C THR A 151 2.02 3.25 20.60
N ASP A 152 1.64 2.90 21.81
CA ASP A 152 1.91 3.73 23.00
C ASP A 152 3.38 3.63 23.45
N SER A 153 3.72 4.30 24.56
CA SER A 153 5.07 4.28 25.14
C SER A 153 5.53 2.90 25.63
N ASN A 154 4.62 1.93 25.77
CA ASN A 154 4.89 0.55 26.16
C ASN A 154 4.88 -0.41 24.96
N ASN A 155 4.96 0.11 23.74
CA ASN A 155 4.88 -0.62 22.47
C ASN A 155 3.56 -1.40 22.28
N GLN A 156 2.48 -1.00 22.96
CA GLN A 156 1.16 -1.60 22.78
C GLN A 156 0.42 -0.92 21.63
N VAL A 157 -0.26 -1.71 20.81
CA VAL A 157 -1.01 -1.21 19.65
C VAL A 157 -2.14 -0.28 20.11
N VAL A 158 -2.22 0.91 19.53
CA VAL A 158 -3.31 1.86 19.73
C VAL A 158 -4.27 1.75 18.55
N SER A 159 -5.28 0.90 18.65
CA SER A 159 -6.17 0.54 17.53
C SER A 159 -6.84 1.71 16.81
N GLY A 160 -6.98 2.87 17.47
CA GLY A 160 -7.54 4.09 16.88
C GLY A 160 -6.53 4.94 16.11
N ASP A 161 -5.22 4.77 16.32
CA ASP A 161 -4.18 5.51 15.59
C ASP A 161 -3.82 4.78 14.29
N VAL A 162 -4.77 4.76 13.35
CA VAL A 162 -4.58 4.17 12.01
C VAL A 162 -4.06 5.22 11.05
N LYS A 163 -3.01 4.88 10.30
CA LYS A 163 -2.49 5.72 9.21
C LYS A 163 -2.11 4.84 8.04
N ILE A 164 -2.36 5.32 6.83
CA ILE A 164 -2.03 4.61 5.61
C ILE A 164 -0.97 5.40 4.86
N PHE A 165 0.06 4.70 4.42
CA PHE A 165 1.13 5.29 3.62
C PHE A 165 1.13 4.69 2.21
N MET A 166 1.27 5.55 1.21
CA MET A 166 1.41 5.13 -0.19
C MET A 166 2.86 5.25 -0.62
N LYS A 167 3.46 4.16 -1.09
CA LYS A 167 4.78 4.19 -1.71
C LYS A 167 4.65 4.61 -3.18
N ASN A 168 5.51 5.50 -3.66
CA ASN A 168 5.72 5.62 -5.09
C ASN A 168 6.34 4.33 -5.65
N LEU A 169 5.58 3.57 -6.45
CA LEU A 169 6.07 2.34 -7.09
C LEU A 169 6.86 2.59 -8.39
N GLY A 170 6.93 3.85 -8.83
CA GLY A 170 7.64 4.25 -10.05
C GLY A 170 9.15 4.48 -9.82
N THR A 171 9.61 5.66 -10.19
CA THR A 171 11.04 5.98 -10.34
C THR A 171 11.72 6.48 -9.07
N ASP A 172 10.98 6.74 -8.01
CA ASP A 172 11.50 7.27 -6.75
C ASP A 172 10.89 6.56 -5.54
N GLN A 173 11.36 6.91 -4.35
CA GLN A 173 10.92 6.32 -3.08
C GLN A 173 10.10 7.30 -2.25
N ARG A 174 9.29 8.15 -2.90
CA ARG A 174 8.43 9.10 -2.19
C ARG A 174 7.33 8.41 -1.37
N ALA A 175 7.05 8.98 -0.21
CA ALA A 175 5.96 8.59 0.68
C ALA A 175 4.77 9.55 0.50
N ASN A 176 3.58 9.00 0.26
CA ASN A 176 2.33 9.75 0.02
C ASN A 176 2.46 10.90 -0.99
N PRO A 177 3.00 10.66 -2.21
CA PRO A 177 2.98 11.67 -3.27
C PRO A 177 1.54 12.07 -3.61
N VAL A 178 1.21 13.34 -3.40
CA VAL A 178 -0.15 13.87 -3.43
C VAL A 178 -0.81 13.65 -4.80
N GLU A 179 -0.08 13.80 -5.90
CA GLU A 179 -0.57 13.57 -7.25
C GLU A 179 -0.91 12.09 -7.54
N HIS A 180 -0.19 11.14 -6.92
CA HIS A 180 -0.52 9.72 -7.05
C HIS A 180 -1.72 9.35 -6.18
N LEU A 181 -1.82 9.93 -4.97
CA LEU A 181 -3.02 9.79 -4.14
C LEU A 181 -4.24 10.30 -4.91
N TYR A 182 -4.13 11.48 -5.51
CA TYR A 182 -5.19 12.10 -6.31
C TYR A 182 -5.62 11.20 -7.48
N SER A 183 -4.66 10.66 -8.22
CA SER A 183 -4.90 9.74 -9.34
C SER A 183 -5.61 8.44 -8.90
N ALA A 184 -5.25 7.89 -7.74
CA ALA A 184 -5.84 6.68 -7.19
C ALA A 184 -7.14 6.93 -6.41
N PHE A 185 -7.43 8.17 -6.03
CA PHE A 185 -8.49 8.52 -5.08
C PHE A 185 -9.89 8.05 -5.50
N PRO A 186 -10.32 8.20 -6.76
CA PRO A 186 -11.65 7.76 -7.20
C PRO A 186 -11.84 6.25 -7.04
N MET A 187 -10.80 5.47 -7.33
CA MET A 187 -10.80 4.03 -7.13
C MET A 187 -10.91 3.69 -5.64
N LEU A 188 -10.16 4.36 -4.77
CA LEU A 188 -10.23 4.14 -3.32
C LEU A 188 -11.62 4.48 -2.76
N LEU A 189 -12.22 5.58 -3.22
CA LEU A 189 -13.57 5.98 -2.86
C LEU A 189 -14.61 4.95 -3.30
N TYR A 190 -14.48 4.43 -4.52
CA TYR A 190 -15.36 3.38 -5.06
C TYR A 190 -15.23 2.06 -4.30
N LEU A 191 -14.00 1.65 -3.96
CA LEU A 191 -13.74 0.39 -3.27
C LEU A 191 -14.13 0.45 -1.80
N ASN A 192 -13.62 1.45 -1.08
CA ASN A 192 -13.90 1.68 0.32
C ASN A 192 -13.44 3.08 0.76
N ALA A 193 -14.37 4.03 0.81
CA ALA A 193 -14.10 5.41 1.19
C ALA A 193 -13.47 5.57 2.60
N SER A 194 -13.58 4.58 3.50
CA SER A 194 -12.92 4.65 4.82
C SER A 194 -11.39 4.58 4.75
N ILE A 195 -10.81 4.15 3.62
CA ILE A 195 -9.36 4.16 3.38
C ILE A 195 -8.84 5.59 3.24
N CYS A 196 -9.63 6.47 2.62
CA CYS A 196 -9.20 7.81 2.24
C CYS A 196 -8.86 8.70 3.45
N GLY A 197 -9.59 8.59 4.56
CA GLY A 197 -9.32 9.37 5.77
C GLY A 197 -7.91 9.11 6.33
N PRO A 198 -7.60 7.88 6.76
CA PRO A 198 -6.26 7.51 7.26
C PRO A 198 -5.12 7.68 6.24
N LEU A 199 -5.42 7.76 4.94
CA LEU A 199 -4.45 8.04 3.88
C LEU A 199 -4.12 9.55 3.76
N LEU A 200 -5.13 10.42 3.95
CA LEU A 200 -4.98 11.88 3.92
C LEU A 200 -4.41 12.44 5.23
N GLU A 201 -4.76 11.83 6.36
CA GLU A 201 -4.41 12.35 7.70
C GLU A 201 -2.91 12.62 7.89
N PRO A 202 -1.96 11.76 7.48
CA PRO A 202 -0.52 12.04 7.63
C PRO A 202 -0.05 13.28 6.87
N LEU A 203 -0.65 13.56 5.70
CA LEU A 203 -0.38 14.78 4.94
C LEU A 203 -0.95 16.02 5.64
N LEU A 204 -2.15 15.92 6.22
CA LEU A 204 -2.78 17.04 6.92
C LEU A 204 -2.06 17.37 8.23
N GLU A 205 -1.79 16.37 9.07
CA GLU A 205 -1.20 16.57 10.39
C GLU A 205 0.22 17.15 10.31
N SER A 206 1.05 16.68 9.35
CA SER A 206 2.42 17.16 9.14
C SER A 206 2.50 18.63 8.74
N GLN A 207 1.41 19.17 8.20
CA GLN A 207 1.34 20.53 7.66
C GLN A 207 0.50 21.48 8.52
N ALA A 208 -0.25 20.95 9.49
CA ALA A 208 -1.23 21.70 10.26
C ALA A 208 -0.62 22.87 11.04
N SER A 209 0.56 22.65 11.63
CA SER A 209 1.25 23.63 12.49
C SER A 209 2.38 24.39 11.77
N LEU A 210 2.60 24.16 10.47
CA LEU A 210 3.67 24.83 9.73
C LEU A 210 3.39 26.33 9.61
N THR A 211 4.38 27.16 9.93
CA THR A 211 4.34 28.62 9.72
C THR A 211 5.06 28.98 8.43
N GLY A 212 4.48 29.87 7.62
CA GLY A 212 5.12 30.39 6.41
C GLY A 212 4.95 29.54 5.14
N GLN A 213 4.41 28.31 5.25
CA GLN A 213 4.03 27.52 4.09
C GLN A 213 2.56 27.75 3.75
N ALA A 214 2.29 28.45 2.64
CA ALA A 214 0.93 28.82 2.22
C ALA A 214 0.21 27.74 1.39
N PHE A 215 0.94 26.76 0.87
CA PHE A 215 0.46 25.73 -0.08
C PHE A 215 0.73 24.32 0.45
N ALA A 216 0.13 23.30 -0.15
CA ALA A 216 0.33 21.90 0.23
C ALA A 216 1.70 21.37 -0.22
N ALA A 217 2.29 20.52 0.61
CA ALA A 217 3.45 19.71 0.29
C ALA A 217 3.11 18.68 -0.80
N GLN A 218 4.12 18.26 -1.56
CA GLN A 218 3.94 17.25 -2.62
C GLN A 218 4.01 15.82 -2.09
N ASP A 219 4.68 15.58 -0.95
CA ASP A 219 4.89 14.26 -0.36
C ASP A 219 5.30 14.36 1.13
N LEU A 220 5.55 13.21 1.77
CA LEU A 220 6.00 13.05 3.15
C LEU A 220 7.46 12.56 3.27
N GLY A 221 8.28 12.85 2.25
CA GLY A 221 9.68 12.48 2.17
C GLY A 221 9.98 11.53 1.02
N THR A 222 11.28 11.33 0.74
CA THR A 222 11.79 10.66 -0.46
C THR A 222 12.48 9.32 -0.18
N ALA A 223 12.37 8.79 1.04
CA ALA A 223 13.14 7.65 1.53
C ALA A 223 12.25 6.54 2.12
N TYR A 224 11.12 6.24 1.48
CA TYR A 224 10.21 5.16 1.90
C TYR A 224 10.98 3.85 2.13
N PRO A 225 10.80 3.16 3.28
CA PRO A 225 9.70 3.28 4.24
C PRO A 225 9.94 4.20 5.43
N THR A 226 10.93 5.09 5.34
CA THR A 226 11.12 6.18 6.30
C THR A 226 10.35 7.40 5.82
N VAL A 227 9.42 7.86 6.65
CA VAL A 227 8.55 9.00 6.37
C VAL A 227 9.00 10.15 7.29
N THR A 228 9.73 11.10 6.71
CA THR A 228 10.44 12.14 7.45
C THR A 228 9.61 13.40 7.71
N GLY A 229 8.47 13.54 7.03
CA GLY A 229 7.58 14.69 7.14
C GLY A 229 7.36 15.39 5.80
N SER A 230 6.50 16.42 5.81
CA SER A 230 6.06 17.10 4.60
C SER A 230 7.19 17.77 3.84
N HIS A 231 7.25 17.56 2.52
CA HIS A 231 8.20 18.20 1.62
C HIS A 231 7.46 19.05 0.58
N ALA A 232 7.69 20.36 0.62
CA ALA A 232 6.98 21.33 -0.23
C ALA A 232 7.87 21.88 -1.34
N VAL A 233 7.30 21.96 -2.56
CA VAL A 233 7.96 22.48 -3.75
C VAL A 233 7.09 23.59 -4.34
N SER A 234 7.58 24.83 -4.35
CA SER A 234 6.79 26.01 -4.74
C SER A 234 6.29 25.97 -6.19
N SER A 235 7.07 25.38 -7.10
CA SER A 235 6.67 25.18 -8.50
C SER A 235 5.56 24.14 -8.69
N GLN A 236 5.11 23.46 -7.64
CA GLN A 236 3.96 22.54 -7.67
C GLN A 236 2.86 22.97 -6.68
N GLY A 237 3.00 24.14 -6.06
CA GLY A 237 2.11 24.56 -4.99
C GLY A 237 0.65 24.68 -5.43
N VAL A 238 0.35 25.09 -6.67
CA VAL A 238 -1.05 25.18 -7.15
C VAL A 238 -1.65 23.78 -7.31
N GLU A 239 -0.94 22.89 -8.00
CA GLU A 239 -1.36 21.51 -8.28
C GLU A 239 -1.62 20.72 -7.00
N GLN A 240 -0.62 20.66 -6.11
CA GLN A 240 -0.72 19.85 -4.90
C GLN A 240 -1.77 20.39 -3.93
N THR A 241 -1.94 21.71 -3.88
CA THR A 241 -2.99 22.32 -3.06
C THR A 241 -4.38 22.02 -3.62
N GLY A 242 -4.57 22.13 -4.94
CA GLY A 242 -5.83 21.76 -5.58
C GLY A 242 -6.19 20.29 -5.32
N ASN A 243 -5.23 19.40 -5.50
CA ASN A 243 -5.39 17.96 -5.30
C ASN A 243 -5.81 17.64 -3.86
N MET A 244 -5.15 18.22 -2.85
CA MET A 244 -5.53 18.02 -1.44
C MET A 244 -6.96 18.48 -1.15
N LEU A 245 -7.32 19.70 -1.57
CA LEU A 245 -8.66 20.25 -1.33
C LEU A 245 -9.77 19.41 -1.99
N VAL A 246 -9.54 18.94 -3.22
CA VAL A 246 -10.49 18.09 -3.95
C VAL A 246 -10.62 16.73 -3.27
N MET A 247 -9.51 16.10 -2.88
CA MET A 247 -9.54 14.81 -2.18
C MET A 247 -10.26 14.90 -0.82
N GLU A 248 -9.96 15.91 -0.01
CA GLU A 248 -10.62 16.13 1.28
C GLU A 248 -12.14 16.27 1.12
N LEU A 249 -12.59 17.07 0.14
CA LEU A 249 -14.00 17.26 -0.15
C LEU A 249 -14.67 15.99 -0.69
N ALA A 250 -14.01 15.28 -1.61
CA ALA A 250 -14.53 14.05 -2.19
C ALA A 250 -14.70 12.97 -1.11
N HIS A 251 -13.71 12.80 -0.23
CA HIS A 251 -13.83 11.91 0.92
C HIS A 251 -15.00 12.29 1.82
N ALA A 252 -15.13 13.55 2.22
CA ALA A 252 -16.21 13.97 3.10
C ALA A 252 -17.60 13.74 2.49
N ARG A 253 -17.76 13.99 1.19
CA ARG A 253 -19.03 13.79 0.47
C ARG A 253 -19.41 12.31 0.32
N ILE A 254 -18.45 11.47 -0.04
CA ILE A 254 -18.74 10.06 -0.39
C ILE A 254 -18.79 9.19 0.87
N SER A 255 -17.91 9.42 1.86
CA SER A 255 -17.93 8.68 3.13
C SER A 255 -18.99 9.20 4.10
N GLY A 256 -19.45 10.44 3.94
CA GLY A 256 -20.24 11.16 4.94
C GLY A 256 -19.43 11.64 6.15
N ASN A 257 -18.10 11.47 6.16
CA ASN A 257 -17.23 11.82 7.27
C ASN A 257 -16.45 13.13 7.00
N GLY A 258 -16.95 14.23 7.58
CA GLY A 258 -16.31 15.55 7.54
C GLY A 258 -15.32 15.86 8.67
N ALA A 259 -14.90 14.86 9.47
CA ALA A 259 -14.07 15.08 10.64
C ALA A 259 -12.72 15.74 10.28
N LEU A 260 -12.07 15.28 9.22
CA LEU A 260 -10.79 15.87 8.75
C LEU A 260 -10.95 17.34 8.36
N LEU A 261 -11.99 17.70 7.61
CA LEU A 261 -12.27 19.10 7.24
C LEU A 261 -12.49 19.98 8.47
N SER A 262 -13.16 19.45 9.49
CA SER A 262 -13.41 20.18 10.74
C SER A 262 -12.14 20.35 11.56
N GLN A 263 -11.34 19.28 11.69
CA GLN A 263 -10.09 19.25 12.45
C GLN A 263 -9.00 20.13 11.81
N TYR A 264 -8.89 20.12 10.48
CA TYR A 264 -7.83 20.79 9.73
C TYR A 264 -8.30 22.06 9.00
N TYR A 265 -9.45 22.63 9.41
CA TYR A 265 -10.06 23.81 8.76
C TYR A 265 -9.09 24.96 8.50
N ASN A 266 -8.23 25.29 9.48
CA ASN A 266 -7.25 26.38 9.31
C ASN A 266 -6.22 26.09 8.21
N THR A 267 -5.82 24.83 8.05
CA THR A 267 -4.92 24.36 7.00
C THR A 267 -5.60 24.45 5.64
N THR A 268 -6.81 23.88 5.53
CA THR A 268 -7.65 23.92 4.32
C THR A 268 -7.96 25.37 3.90
N LYS A 269 -8.27 26.26 4.85
CA LYS A 269 -8.50 27.69 4.59
C LYS A 269 -7.25 28.37 4.07
N ARG A 270 -6.10 28.18 4.72
CA ARG A 270 -4.81 28.76 4.27
C ARG A 270 -4.49 28.37 2.83
N TRP A 271 -4.70 27.11 2.51
CA TRP A 271 -4.55 26.55 1.16
C TRP A 271 -5.53 27.17 0.15
N ALA A 272 -6.80 27.33 0.53
CA ALA A 272 -7.78 28.01 -0.31
C ALA A 272 -7.41 29.49 -0.56
N ASP A 273 -6.99 30.22 0.48
CA ASP A 273 -6.54 31.60 0.36
C ASP A 273 -5.31 31.72 -0.60
N TYR A 274 -4.39 30.76 -0.54
CA TYR A 274 -3.25 30.70 -1.47
C TYR A 274 -3.70 30.55 -2.93
N LEU A 275 -4.63 29.62 -3.21
CA LEU A 275 -5.14 29.39 -4.55
C LEU A 275 -5.89 30.61 -5.11
N VAL A 276 -6.71 31.28 -4.30
CA VAL A 276 -7.40 32.52 -4.71
C VAL A 276 -6.42 33.58 -5.19
N ASN A 277 -5.27 33.71 -4.53
CA ASN A 277 -4.27 34.72 -4.88
C ASN A 277 -3.36 34.31 -6.05
N THR A 278 -3.13 33.01 -6.24
CA THR A 278 -2.00 32.52 -7.05
C THR A 278 -2.43 31.71 -8.28
N ALA A 279 -3.57 31.02 -8.27
CA ALA A 279 -3.92 30.03 -9.29
C ALA A 279 -4.00 30.60 -10.72
N LEU A 280 -4.55 31.82 -10.89
CA LEU A 280 -4.69 32.45 -12.22
C LEU A 280 -3.43 33.17 -12.71
N ASN A 281 -2.49 33.47 -11.81
CA ASN A 281 -1.32 34.32 -12.09
C ASN A 281 0.01 33.57 -11.95
N SER A 282 -0.02 32.26 -11.78
CA SER A 282 1.20 31.48 -11.52
C SER A 282 2.03 31.34 -12.80
N THR A 283 3.30 31.75 -12.76
CA THR A 283 4.18 31.76 -13.94
C THR A 283 5.20 30.62 -13.99
N ASN A 284 5.30 29.80 -12.94
CA ASN A 284 6.30 28.73 -12.81
C ASN A 284 5.70 27.44 -12.20
N GLN A 285 4.45 27.11 -12.54
CA GLN A 285 3.91 25.80 -12.19
C GLN A 285 4.46 24.74 -13.16
N CYS A 286 4.95 23.63 -12.61
CA CYS A 286 5.45 22.50 -13.37
C CYS A 286 4.60 21.28 -13.00
N VAL A 287 3.88 20.74 -13.97
CA VAL A 287 3.27 19.41 -13.85
C VAL A 287 4.30 18.43 -14.40
N PRO A 288 4.79 17.44 -13.63
CA PRO A 288 5.66 16.43 -14.17
C PRO A 288 4.97 15.72 -15.35
N PRO A 289 5.64 15.43 -16.48
CA PRO A 289 5.00 14.88 -17.68
C PRO A 289 4.20 13.58 -17.46
N TRP A 290 4.51 12.84 -16.39
CA TRP A 290 3.81 11.61 -16.03
C TRP A 290 2.51 11.84 -15.23
N ALA A 291 2.27 13.02 -14.65
CA ALA A 291 1.03 13.35 -13.94
C ALA A 291 -0.14 13.67 -14.91
N GLU A 292 0.16 14.16 -16.12
CA GLU A 292 -0.85 14.43 -17.15
C GLU A 292 -1.49 13.14 -17.70
N MET A 293 -0.76 12.01 -17.70
CA MET A 293 -1.29 10.72 -18.17
C MET A 293 -2.40 10.14 -17.28
N TYR A 294 -2.49 10.54 -16.00
CA TYR A 294 -3.49 10.01 -15.06
C TYR A 294 -4.71 10.92 -14.89
N SER A 295 -4.64 12.17 -15.37
CA SER A 295 -5.61 13.23 -15.04
C SER A 295 -6.83 13.30 -15.96
N VAL A 296 -6.89 12.49 -17.03
CA VAL A 296 -7.91 12.62 -18.09
C VAL A 296 -9.22 11.86 -17.79
N ALA A 297 -9.30 11.04 -16.74
CA ALA A 297 -10.46 10.15 -16.53
C ALA A 297 -11.36 10.48 -15.34
N VAL A 298 -11.11 11.56 -14.60
CA VAL A 298 -11.78 11.79 -13.32
C VAL A 298 -12.42 13.17 -13.34
N LEU A 299 -13.62 13.24 -13.91
CA LEU A 299 -14.70 14.23 -13.70
C LEU A 299 -15.56 14.30 -14.99
N THR A 300 -16.13 13.16 -15.38
CA THR A 300 -17.34 13.10 -16.22
C THR A 300 -18.20 11.95 -15.72
#